data_AF-F9DQ43-F1
#
_entry.id   AF-F9DQ43-F1
#
_cell.length_a   1.000
_cell.length_b   1.000
_cell.length_c   1.000
_cell.angle_alpha   90.00
_cell.angle_beta   90.00
_cell.angle_gamma   90.00
#
_symmetry.space_group_name_H-M   'P 1'
#
loop_
_entity.id
_entity.type
_entity.pdbx_description
1 polymer ?
#
loop_
_entity_poly.entity_id
_entity_poly.type
_entity_poly.pdbx_seq_one_letter_code
_entity_poly.pdbx_strand_id
1 'polypeptide(L)' 'VLLDDQDHDSVDYAMNQLRQSFGELFPQVFKTITSDNGSEFSNLTVGLEGVTDVYFCRPYSPL' A
#
# COMPACT_ATOMS: atom_id res chain seq x y z
N VAL A 1 14.03 3.86 10.11
CA VAL A 1 12.99 3.16 10.88
C VAL A 1 12.94 1.75 10.32
N LEU A 2 13.32 0.74 11.13
CA LEU A 2 13.05 -0.66 10.80
C LEU A 2 11.63 -0.94 11.25
N LEU A 3 10.82 -1.52 10.38
CA LEU A 3 9.47 -1.99 10.70
C LEU A 3 9.63 -3.46 11.06
N ASP A 4 9.78 -3.75 12.35
CA ASP A 4 10.14 -5.09 12.83
C ASP A 4 8.97 -6.08 12.82
N ASP A 5 7.73 -5.61 12.62
CA ASP A 5 6.53 -6.46 12.60
C ASP A 5 5.79 -6.32 11.27
N GLN A 6 5.50 -7.47 10.64
CA GLN A 6 4.65 -7.65 9.46
C GLN A 6 3.17 -7.42 9.85
N ASP A 7 2.88 -6.25 10.42
CA ASP A 7 1.56 -5.82 10.85
C ASP A 7 1.08 -4.66 9.96
N HIS A 8 -0.23 -4.50 9.83
CA HIS A 8 -0.86 -3.45 9.05
C HIS A 8 -0.43 -2.04 9.50
N ASP A 9 -0.22 -1.84 10.80
CA ASP A 9 0.27 -0.57 11.36
C ASP A 9 1.61 -0.14 10.76
N SER A 10 2.51 -1.10 10.50
CA SER A 10 3.81 -0.85 9.87
C SER A 10 3.65 -0.38 8.43
N VAL A 11 2.76 -1.03 7.66
CA VAL A 11 2.46 -0.66 6.27
C VAL A 11 1.82 0.72 6.22
N ASP A 12 0.85 0.99 7.09
CA ASP A 12 0.16 2.27 7.17
C ASP A 12 1.14 3.41 7.54
N TYR A 13 2.06 3.16 8.47
CA TYR A 13 3.12 4.09 8.80
C TYR A 13 4.01 4.40 7.58
N ALA A 14 4.49 3.37 6.88
CA ALA A 14 5.31 3.55 5.69
C ALA A 14 4.58 4.33 4.59
N MET A 15 3.31 4.01 4.34
CA MET A 15 2.49 4.70 3.34
C MET A 15 2.27 6.17 3.69
N ASN A 16 2.05 6.49 4.97
CA ASN A 16 1.96 7.87 5.43
C ASN A 16 3.27 8.64 5.23
N GLN A 17 4.42 8.01 5.50
CA GLN A 17 5.73 8.62 5.27
C GLN A 17 5.96 8.91 3.78
N LEU A 18 5.55 8.01 2.88
CA LEU A 18 5.62 8.25 1.43
C LEU A 18 4.70 9.40 1.03
N ARG A 19 3.46 9.44 1.52
CA ARG A 19 2.52 10.54 1.24
C ARG A 19 3.07 11.89 1.69
N GLN A 20 3.68 11.97 2.87
CA GLN A 20 4.31 13.20 3.37
C GLN A 20 5.52 13.61 2.52
N SER A 21 6.32 12.65 2.07
CA SER A 21 7.54 12.92 1.30
C SER A 21 7.25 13.43 -0.11
N PHE A 22 6.20 12.90 -0.75
CA PHE A 22 5.82 13.29 -2.12
C PHE A 22 4.74 14.37 -2.18
N GLY A 23 3.96 14.57 -1.11
CA GLY A 23 2.91 15.59 -1.04
C GLY A 23 1.93 15.48 -2.21
N GLU A 24 1.68 16.61 -2.89
CA GLU A 24 0.78 16.70 -4.05
C GLU A 24 1.26 15.90 -5.28
N LEU A 25 2.55 15.53 -5.32
CA LEU A 25 3.09 14.68 -6.38
C LEU A 25 2.78 13.20 -6.15
N PHE A 26 2.30 12.80 -4.97
CA PHE A 26 2.04 11.40 -4.66
C PHE A 26 1.15 10.70 -5.72
N PRO A 27 -0.04 11.20 -6.10
CA PRO A 27 -0.85 10.58 -7.16
C PRO A 27 -0.26 10.75 -8.57
N GLN A 28 0.76 11.60 -8.73
CA GLN A 28 1.47 11.76 -9.99
C GLN A 28 2.57 10.71 -10.16
N VAL A 29 3.21 10.33 -9.06
CA VAL A 29 4.30 9.33 -9.02
C VAL A 29 3.73 7.91 -8.83
N PHE A 30 2.82 7.72 -7.88
CA PHE A 30 2.22 6.42 -7.56
C PHE A 30 0.87 6.30 -8.27
N LYS A 31 0.91 5.93 -9.56
CA LYS A 31 -0.31 5.79 -10.39
C LYS A 31 -1.21 4.63 -10.02
N THR A 32 -0.60 3.58 -9.48
CA THR A 32 -1.27 2.40 -8.94
C THR A 32 -0.37 1.80 -7.88
N ILE A 33 -0.95 1.10 -6.90
CA ILE A 33 -0.22 0.26 -5.96
C ILE A 33 -0.66 -1.18 -6.16
N THR A 34 0.29 -2.11 -6.14
CA THR A 34 0.00 -3.54 -6.21
C THR A 34 0.70 -4.26 -5.07
N SER A 35 -0.04 -5.03 -4.28
CA SER A 35 0.50 -5.88 -3.21
C SER A 35 0.07 -7.34 -3.40
N ASP A 36 0.62 -8.26 -2.63
CA ASP A 36 -0.01 -9.57 -2.43
C ASP A 36 -1.21 -9.47 -1.49
N ASN A 37 -1.89 -10.61 -1.24
CA ASN A 37 -3.05 -10.67 -0.33
C ASN A 37 -2.64 -10.85 1.15
N GLY A 38 -1.45 -10.42 1.55
CA GLY A 38 -1.03 -10.38 2.94
C GLY A 38 -1.98 -9.53 3.78
N SER A 39 -2.25 -9.97 5.01
CA SER A 39 -3.13 -9.25 5.93
C SER A 39 -2.59 -7.88 6.32
N GLU A 40 -1.28 -7.70 6.28
CA GLU A 40 -0.60 -6.41 6.50
C GLU A 40 -0.99 -5.35 5.45
N PHE A 41 -1.50 -5.76 4.29
CA PHE A 41 -1.91 -4.86 3.21
C PHE A 41 -3.43 -4.61 3.16
N SER A 42 -4.20 -5.15 4.10
CA SER A 42 -5.68 -5.07 4.07
C SER A 42 -6.21 -3.64 4.07
N ASN A 43 -5.44 -2.69 4.62
CA ASN A 43 -5.82 -1.29 4.73
C ASN A 43 -5.51 -0.45 3.50
N LEU A 44 -4.71 -0.95 2.54
CA LEU A 44 -4.29 -0.15 1.37
C LEU A 44 -5.49 0.42 0.59
N THR A 45 -6.52 -0.39 0.37
CA THR A 45 -7.73 0.02 -0.37
C THR A 45 -8.41 1.23 0.28
N VAL A 46 -8.56 1.22 1.61
CA VAL A 46 -9.21 2.31 2.35
C VAL A 46 -8.28 3.51 2.46
N GLY A 47 -7.00 3.28 2.75
CA GLY A 47 -6.01 4.34 2.96
C GLY A 47 -5.69 5.17 1.70
N LEU A 48 -5.95 4.61 0.51
CA LEU A 48 -5.65 5.21 -0.79
C LEU A 48 -6.89 5.50 -1.64
N GLU A 49 -8.09 5.34 -1.08
CA GLU A 49 -9.33 5.69 -1.75
C GLU A 49 -9.30 7.15 -2.24
N GLY A 50 -9.60 7.36 -3.52
CA GLY A 50 -9.57 8.68 -4.16
C GLY A 50 -8.16 9.25 -4.40
N VAL A 51 -7.10 8.51 -4.07
CA VAL A 51 -5.70 8.90 -4.33
C VAL A 51 -5.12 8.13 -5.50
N THR A 52 -5.19 6.79 -5.46
CA THR A 52 -4.62 5.91 -6.48
C THR A 52 -5.26 4.53 -6.43
N ASP A 53 -5.26 3.80 -7.55
CA ASP A 53 -5.86 2.47 -7.62
C ASP A 53 -4.98 1.43 -6.91
N VAL A 54 -5.62 0.53 -6.16
CA VAL A 54 -4.96 -0.58 -5.46
C VAL A 54 -5.36 -1.91 -6.10
N TYR A 55 -4.37 -2.72 -6.42
CA TYR A 55 -4.53 -4.07 -6.97
C TYR A 55 -3.88 -5.11 -6.06
N PHE A 56 -4.46 -6.30 -6.02
CA PHE A 56 -3.92 -7.42 -5.28
C PHE A 56 -3.52 -8.55 -6.24
N CYS A 57 -2.34 -9.12 -6.05
CA CYS A 57 -1.88 -10.27 -6.82
C CYS A 57 -2.87 -11.42 -6.62
N ARG A 58 -3.35 -12.03 -7.71
CA ARG A 58 -4.13 -13.26 -7.60
C ARG A 58 -3.21 -14.33 -7.00
N PRO A 59 -3.63 -15.09 -5.96
CA PRO A 59 -2.86 -16.24 -5.54
C PRO A 59 -2.72 -17.15 -6.77
N TYR A 60 -1.50 -17.65 -7.01
CA TYR A 60 -1.25 -18.58 -8.13
C TYR A 60 -2.38 -19.61 -8.14
N SER A 61 -3.25 -19.57 -9.16
CA SER A 61 -4.22 -20.65 -9.35
C SER A 61 -3.39 -21.91 -9.52
N PRO A 62 -3.58 -22.94 -8.68
CA PRO A 62 -3.03 -24.24 -9.02
C PRO A 62 -3.70 -24.61 -10.35
N LEU A 63 -2.90 -24.67 -11.40
CA LEU A 63 -3.31 -25.30 -12.66
C LEU A 63 -3.77 -26.73 -12.39
#